data_AF-A0AAE6Y387-F1
#
_entry.id   AF-A0AAE6Y387-F1
#
_cell.length_a   1.000
_cell.length_b   1.000
_cell.length_c   1.000
_cell.angle_alpha   90.00
_cell.angle_beta   90.00
_cell.angle_gamma   90.00
#
_symmetry.space_group_name_H-M   'P 1'
#
loop_
_entity.id
_entity.type
_entity.pdbx_description
1 polymer ?
#
loop_
_entity_poly.entity_id
_entity_poly.type
_entity_poly.pdbx_seq_one_letter_code
_entity_poly.pdbx_strand_id
1 'polypeptide(L)'
;MERRTNPPWAAGCSTLHAGALAGYGAHRLSRAARRTCAVIAREHPSLFDLWTWQAPLTVLAGAFAGLLAWALPAAALRRREPRSVRVLIPSAVLLATLIALTLVHFAWLGTPLGVGNDTNGTCPPDNVPPWWPGWLPA
;
A
#
# COMPACT_ATOMS: atom_id res chain seq x y z
N MET A 1 -13.53 33.41 19.74
CA MET A 1 -12.76 32.33 19.08
C MET A 1 -13.74 31.32 18.51
N GLU A 2 -14.02 31.38 17.22
CA GLU A 2 -14.89 30.41 16.55
C GLU A 2 -14.22 29.04 16.49
N ARG A 3 -14.89 28.03 17.06
CA ARG A 3 -14.50 26.63 16.92
C ARG A 3 -14.84 26.21 15.49
N ARG A 4 -13.86 26.25 14.56
CA ARG A 4 -14.04 25.63 13.24
C ARG A 4 -14.29 24.14 13.44
N THR A 5 -15.53 23.72 13.26
CA THR A 5 -15.90 22.31 13.19
C THR A 5 -15.49 21.81 11.81
N ASN A 6 -14.59 20.82 11.76
CA ASN A 6 -14.26 20.18 10.49
C ASN A 6 -15.52 19.55 9.89
N PRO A 7 -15.68 19.60 8.55
CA PRO A 7 -16.83 18.98 7.93
C PRO A 7 -16.82 17.47 8.17
N PRO A 8 -17.99 16.82 8.28
CA PRO A 8 -18.10 15.42 8.68
C PRO A 8 -17.41 14.45 7.72
N TRP A 9 -17.19 14.85 6.46
CA TRP A 9 -16.52 14.06 5.42
C TRP A 9 -15.00 14.21 5.40
N ALA A 10 -14.42 15.19 6.12
CA ALA A 10 -12.98 15.47 6.07
C ALA A 10 -12.11 14.26 6.47
N ALA A 11 -12.54 13.52 7.49
CA ALA A 11 -11.83 12.32 7.95
C ALA A 11 -11.81 11.24 6.86
N GLY A 12 -12.96 10.96 6.24
CA GLY A 12 -13.05 9.98 5.16
C GLY A 12 -12.23 10.36 3.94
N CYS A 13 -12.25 11.62 3.52
CA CYS A 13 -11.41 12.09 2.41
C CYS A 13 -9.92 11.96 2.75
N SER A 14 -9.52 12.29 3.98
CA SER A 14 -8.12 12.19 4.41
C SER A 14 -7.62 10.74 4.40
N THR A 15 -8.42 9.80 4.88
CA THR A 15 -8.04 8.38 4.89
C THR A 15 -8.05 7.75 3.50
N LEU A 16 -8.96 8.19 2.63
CA LEU A 16 -8.97 7.82 1.22
C LEU A 16 -7.70 8.31 0.51
N HIS A 17 -7.30 9.57 0.72
CA HIS A 17 -6.05 10.10 0.17
C HIS A 17 -4.81 9.41 0.73
N ALA A 18 -4.77 9.16 2.04
CA ALA A 18 -3.68 8.43 2.67
C ALA A 18 -3.54 7.01 2.08
N GLY A 19 -4.66 6.32 1.88
CA GLY A 19 -4.70 5.03 1.21
C GLY A 19 -4.22 5.08 -0.24
N ALA A 20 -4.63 6.09 -1.00
CA ALA A 20 -4.18 6.30 -2.38
C ALA A 20 -2.65 6.51 -2.46
N LEU A 21 -2.11 7.32 -1.54
CA LEU A 21 -0.67 7.57 -1.43
C LEU A 21 0.09 6.30 -1.05
N ALA A 22 -0.43 5.50 -0.12
CA ALA A 22 0.16 4.23 0.25
C ALA A 22 0.15 3.24 -0.93
N GLY A 23 -0.96 3.15 -1.68
CA GLY A 23 -1.04 2.34 -2.89
C GLY A 23 -0.03 2.75 -3.97
N TYR A 24 0.11 4.06 -4.20
CA TYR A 24 1.14 4.59 -5.10
C TYR A 24 2.56 4.27 -4.62
N GLY A 25 2.83 4.46 -3.32
CA GLY A 25 4.11 4.16 -2.70
C GLY A 25 4.47 2.68 -2.81
N ALA A 26 3.53 1.79 -2.52
CA ALA A 26 3.69 0.34 -2.68
C ALA A 26 4.02 -0.03 -4.13
N HIS A 27 3.28 0.52 -5.11
CA HIS A 27 3.57 0.27 -6.52
C HIS A 27 4.98 0.75 -6.91
N ARG A 28 5.39 1.94 -6.47
CA ARG A 28 6.73 2.50 -6.74
C ARG A 28 7.83 1.65 -6.12
N LEU A 29 7.62 1.19 -4.89
CA LEU A 29 8.54 0.33 -4.15
C LEU A 29 8.70 -1.02 -4.86
N SER A 30 7.61 -1.71 -5.19
CA SER A 30 7.64 -2.97 -5.94
C SER A 30 8.26 -2.80 -7.32
N ARG A 31 8.00 -1.67 -8.01
CA ARG A 31 8.64 -1.37 -9.31
C ARG A 31 10.16 -1.15 -9.16
N ALA A 32 10.61 -0.53 -8.08
CA ALA A 32 12.03 -0.34 -7.81
C ALA A 32 12.73 -1.68 -7.54
N ALA A 33 12.11 -2.59 -6.77
CA ALA A 33 12.63 -3.94 -6.55
C ALA A 33 12.79 -4.71 -7.86
N ARG A 34 11.73 -4.77 -8.67
CA ARG A 34 11.77 -5.43 -9.98
C ARG A 34 12.84 -4.88 -10.91
N ARG A 35 13.04 -3.55 -10.92
CA ARG A 35 14.09 -2.91 -11.71
C ARG A 35 15.49 -3.24 -11.22
N THR A 36 15.68 -3.32 -9.91
CA THR A 36 16.98 -3.66 -9.31
C THR A 36 17.37 -5.09 -9.66
N CYS A 37 16.42 -6.02 -9.58
CA CYS A 37 16.67 -7.45 -9.79
C CYS A 37 16.33 -7.94 -11.20
N ALA A 38 16.11 -7.04 -12.16
CA ALA A 38 15.71 -7.37 -13.53
C ALA A 38 14.53 -8.38 -13.62
N VAL A 39 13.62 -8.33 -12.66
CA VAL A 39 12.45 -9.22 -12.59
C VAL A 39 11.38 -8.71 -13.54
N ILE A 40 11.39 -9.28 -14.75
CA ILE A 40 10.46 -9.04 -15.86
C ILE A 40 10.26 -7.53 -16.14
N ALA A 41 11.23 -6.96 -16.87
CA ALA A 41 11.00 -5.73 -17.61
C ALA A 41 10.47 -6.11 -19.02
N ARG A 42 9.14 -6.25 -19.18
CA ARG A 42 8.58 -6.18 -20.54
C ARG A 42 8.65 -4.72 -20.97
N GLU A 43 9.50 -4.43 -21.94
CA GLU A 43 9.76 -3.07 -22.42
C GLU A 43 8.55 -2.45 -23.15
N HIS A 44 7.55 -3.26 -23.53
CA HIS A 44 6.35 -2.81 -24.25
C HIS A 44 5.05 -3.42 -23.69
N PRO A 45 4.50 -2.88 -22.58
CA PRO A 45 3.18 -3.27 -22.12
C PRO A 45 2.12 -2.74 -23.09
N SER A 46 1.21 -3.60 -23.54
CA SER A 46 0.05 -3.17 -24.35
C SER A 46 -1.01 -2.51 -23.45
N LEU A 47 -1.96 -1.76 -24.03
CA LEU A 47 -3.08 -1.17 -23.26
C LEU A 47 -3.97 -2.23 -22.58
N PHE A 48 -3.95 -3.46 -23.07
CA PHE A 48 -4.68 -4.59 -22.51
C PHE A 48 -3.84 -5.41 -21.52
N ASP A 49 -2.58 -5.01 -21.28
CA ASP A 49 -1.71 -5.65 -20.31
C ASP A 49 -2.09 -5.21 -18.89
N LEU A 50 -2.25 -6.18 -17.98
CA LEU A 50 -2.50 -5.96 -16.56
C LEU A 50 -1.43 -5.06 -15.93
N TRP A 51 -0.20 -5.09 -16.45
CA TRP A 51 0.90 -4.23 -16.01
C TRP A 51 0.64 -2.74 -16.25
N THR A 52 -0.05 -2.39 -17.34
CA THR A 52 -0.47 -1.01 -17.64
C THR A 52 -1.43 -0.50 -16.57
N TRP A 53 -2.32 -1.38 -16.10
CA TRP A 53 -3.36 -1.06 -15.12
C TRP A 53 -2.92 -1.26 -13.67
N GLN A 54 -1.73 -1.80 -13.42
CA GLN A 54 -1.28 -2.10 -12.06
C GLN A 54 -1.20 -0.84 -11.19
N ALA A 55 -0.66 0.27 -11.71
CA ALA A 55 -0.56 1.53 -10.97
C ALA A 55 -1.92 2.14 -10.61
N PRO A 56 -2.86 2.37 -11.55
CA PRO A 56 -4.16 2.93 -11.19
C PRO A 56 -4.96 1.98 -10.29
N LEU A 57 -4.91 0.65 -10.53
CA LEU A 57 -5.63 -0.31 -9.69
C LEU A 57 -5.08 -0.36 -8.26
N THR A 58 -3.76 -0.30 -8.07
CA THR A 58 -3.15 -0.27 -6.73
C THR A 58 -3.47 1.01 -5.96
N VAL A 59 -3.50 2.16 -6.65
CA VAL A 59 -3.92 3.43 -6.06
C VAL A 59 -5.38 3.37 -5.62
N LEU A 60 -6.28 2.90 -6.50
CA LEU A 60 -7.70 2.77 -6.17
C LEU A 60 -7.92 1.77 -5.02
N ALA A 61 -7.30 0.60 -5.10
CA ALA A 61 -7.37 -0.41 -4.04
C ALA A 61 -6.86 0.14 -2.71
N GLY A 62 -5.71 0.84 -2.70
CA GLY A 62 -5.18 1.49 -1.51
C GLY A 62 -6.13 2.55 -0.95
N ALA A 63 -6.73 3.37 -1.81
CA ALA A 63 -7.67 4.42 -1.41
C ALA A 63 -8.91 3.86 -0.71
N PHE A 64 -9.55 2.84 -1.30
CA PHE A 64 -10.70 2.17 -0.70
C PHE A 64 -10.33 1.38 0.54
N ALA A 65 -9.18 0.69 0.55
CA ALA A 65 -8.70 -0.02 1.73
C ALA A 65 -8.46 0.94 2.91
N GLY A 66 -7.83 2.09 2.67
CA GLY A 66 -7.63 3.12 3.69
C GLY A 66 -8.95 3.66 4.24
N LEU A 67 -9.90 3.97 3.35
CA LEU A 67 -11.23 4.41 3.77
C LEU A 67 -11.94 3.35 4.63
N LEU A 68 -11.98 2.10 4.17
CA LEU A 68 -12.67 1.00 4.86
C LEU A 68 -12.00 0.65 6.19
N ALA A 69 -10.67 0.57 6.21
CA ALA A 69 -9.90 0.26 7.42
C ALA A 69 -10.14 1.26 8.56
N TRP A 70 -10.43 2.52 8.20
CA TRP A 70 -10.81 3.52 9.19
C TRP A 70 -12.32 3.53 9.47
N ALA A 71 -13.16 3.49 8.44
CA ALA A 71 -14.60 3.67 8.56
C ALA A 71 -15.28 2.51 9.31
N LEU A 72 -14.86 1.27 9.08
CA LEU A 72 -15.48 0.10 9.72
C LEU A 72 -15.30 0.11 11.25
N PRO A 73 -14.08 0.28 11.81
CA PRO A 73 -13.93 0.42 13.26
C PRO A 73 -14.61 1.69 13.80
N ALA A 74 -14.54 2.81 13.07
CA ALA A 74 -15.17 4.06 13.50
C ALA A 74 -16.70 3.96 13.61
N ALA A 75 -17.33 3.21 12.70
CA ALA A 75 -18.77 2.95 12.71
C ALA A 75 -19.19 1.93 13.78
N ALA A 76 -18.32 0.95 14.09
CA ALA A 76 -18.60 -0.07 15.09
C ALA A 76 -18.53 0.45 16.54
N LEU A 77 -17.74 1.50 16.79
CA LEU A 77 -17.57 2.07 18.13
C LEU A 77 -18.81 2.85 18.58
N ARG A 78 -19.31 2.52 19.78
CA ARG A 78 -20.48 3.16 20.36
C ARG A 78 -20.19 4.62 20.71
N ARG A 79 -21.21 5.48 20.63
CA ARG A 79 -21.09 6.91 21.00
C ARG A 79 -20.69 7.16 22.46
N ARG A 80 -20.91 6.17 23.34
CA ARG A 80 -20.55 6.21 24.77
C ARG A 80 -19.06 5.97 25.03
N GLU A 81 -18.32 5.50 24.03
CA GLU A 81 -16.88 5.26 24.18
C GLU A 81 -16.10 6.58 24.31
N PRO A 82 -14.99 6.58 25.07
CA PRO A 82 -14.11 7.73 25.19
C PRO A 82 -13.65 8.25 23.82
N ARG A 83 -13.53 9.58 23.70
CA ARG A 83 -13.07 10.22 22.47
C ARG A 83 -11.71 9.70 22.01
N SER A 84 -10.82 9.37 22.95
CA SER A 84 -9.51 8.77 22.68
C SER A 84 -9.64 7.42 21.96
N VAL A 85 -10.48 6.51 22.47
CA VAL A 85 -10.74 5.19 21.88
C VAL A 85 -11.31 5.31 20.47
N ARG A 86 -12.26 6.24 20.28
CA ARG A 86 -12.93 6.51 19.00
C ARG A 86 -11.99 7.04 17.91
N VAL A 87 -10.82 7.56 18.27
CA VAL A 87 -9.81 8.04 17.32
C VAL A 87 -8.67 7.04 17.19
N LEU A 88 -8.18 6.50 18.32
CA LEU A 88 -7.02 5.64 18.37
C LEU A 88 -7.23 4.34 17.62
N ILE A 89 -8.37 3.65 17.86
CA ILE A 89 -8.62 2.34 17.24
C ILE A 89 -8.72 2.46 15.71
N PRO A 90 -9.57 3.32 15.12
CA PRO A 90 -9.63 3.47 13.67
C PRO A 90 -8.31 3.90 13.04
N SER A 91 -7.53 4.74 13.72
CA SER A 91 -6.23 5.20 13.22
C SER A 91 -5.17 4.10 13.27
N ALA A 92 -5.17 3.29 14.33
CA ALA A 92 -4.28 2.14 14.45
C ALA A 92 -4.59 1.07 13.40
N VAL A 93 -5.87 0.76 13.18
CA VAL A 93 -6.31 -0.19 12.15
C VAL A 93 -5.92 0.33 10.77
N LEU A 94 -6.20 1.61 10.47
CA LEU A 94 -5.76 2.24 9.22
C LEU A 94 -4.26 2.06 9.00
N LEU A 95 -3.43 2.45 9.97
CA LEU A 95 -1.97 2.36 9.84
C LEU A 95 -1.50 0.92 9.63
N ALA A 96 -2.01 -0.02 10.43
CA ALA A 96 -1.69 -1.44 10.30
C ALA A 96 -2.08 -1.99 8.92
N THR A 97 -3.26 -1.63 8.41
CA THR A 97 -3.72 -2.06 7.08
C THR A 97 -2.83 -1.49 5.97
N LEU A 98 -2.45 -0.20 6.03
CA LEU A 98 -1.59 0.40 5.01
C LEU A 98 -0.19 -0.24 4.99
N ILE A 99 0.39 -0.51 6.18
CA ILE A 99 1.67 -1.20 6.30
C ILE A 99 1.56 -2.63 5.74
N ALA A 100 0.58 -3.39 6.20
CA ALA A 100 0.38 -4.78 5.79
C ALA A 100 0.18 -4.90 4.27
N LEU A 101 -0.67 -4.05 3.67
CA LEU A 101 -0.89 -4.04 2.23
C LEU A 101 0.36 -3.66 1.45
N THR A 102 1.15 -2.71 1.95
CA THR A 102 2.42 -2.33 1.31
C THR A 102 3.40 -3.51 1.30
N LEU A 103 3.53 -4.20 2.44
CA LEU A 103 4.41 -5.37 2.58
C LEU A 103 3.94 -6.54 1.73
N VAL A 104 2.65 -6.85 1.73
CA VAL A 104 2.07 -7.91 0.89
C VAL A 104 2.26 -7.59 -0.60
N HIS A 105 2.02 -6.33 -0.99
CA HIS A 105 2.22 -5.88 -2.37
C HIS A 105 3.69 -5.96 -2.79
N PHE A 106 4.61 -5.66 -1.88
CA PHE A 106 6.04 -5.83 -2.10
C PHE A 106 6.39 -7.30 -2.30
N ALA A 107 6.02 -8.16 -1.36
CA ALA A 107 6.37 -9.57 -1.40
C ALA A 107 5.81 -10.30 -2.64
N TRP A 108 4.56 -10.01 -2.99
CA TRP A 108 3.90 -10.74 -4.08
C TRP A 108 4.24 -10.20 -5.47
N LEU A 109 4.41 -8.89 -5.60
CA LEU A 109 4.56 -8.26 -6.91
C LEU A 109 5.93 -7.64 -7.10
N GLY A 110 6.61 -7.20 -6.04
CA GLY A 110 7.95 -6.62 -6.10
C GLY A 110 9.06 -7.67 -6.27
N THR A 111 8.94 -8.79 -5.55
CA THR A 111 9.97 -9.82 -5.41
C THR A 111 9.40 -11.22 -5.69
N PRO A 112 8.72 -11.46 -6.82
CA PRO A 112 8.09 -12.76 -7.06
C PRO A 112 9.17 -13.85 -7.22
N LEU A 113 8.99 -14.97 -6.52
CA LEU A 113 9.93 -16.09 -6.53
C LEU A 113 9.97 -16.79 -7.89
N GLY A 114 11.17 -17.18 -8.33
CA GLY A 114 11.36 -17.99 -9.53
C GLY A 114 11.03 -17.29 -10.85
N VAL A 115 10.91 -15.96 -10.82
CA VAL A 115 10.63 -15.14 -12.01
C VAL A 115 11.70 -14.06 -12.13
N GLY A 116 12.44 -14.03 -13.23
CA GLY A 116 13.49 -13.03 -13.44
C GLY A 116 14.66 -13.58 -14.25
N ASN A 117 15.37 -12.67 -14.92
CA ASN A 117 16.54 -12.97 -15.73
C ASN A 117 17.67 -12.02 -15.29
N ASP A 118 17.96 -11.98 -13.98
CA ASP A 118 19.12 -11.24 -13.48
C ASP A 118 20.40 -11.93 -13.93
N THR A 119 20.76 -11.64 -15.17
CA THR A 119 21.96 -12.14 -15.83
C THR A 119 23.24 -11.54 -15.25
N ASN A 120 23.12 -10.48 -14.45
CA ASN A 120 24.25 -9.76 -13.85
C ASN A 120 24.57 -10.21 -12.41
N GLY A 121 23.74 -11.09 -11.81
CA GLY A 121 23.97 -11.63 -10.47
C GLY A 121 23.80 -10.61 -9.34
N THR A 122 22.95 -9.60 -9.54
CA THR A 122 22.74 -8.47 -8.64
C THR A 122 21.86 -8.85 -7.43
N CYS A 123 20.92 -9.76 -7.62
CA CYS A 123 19.98 -10.23 -6.61
C CYS A 123 20.05 -11.75 -6.38
N PRO A 124 19.70 -12.22 -5.18
CA PRO A 124 19.61 -13.65 -4.88
C PRO A 124 18.41 -14.30 -5.59
N PRO A 125 18.28 -15.63 -5.57
CA PRO A 125 17.17 -16.36 -6.21
C PRO A 125 15.77 -15.99 -5.70
N ASP A 126 15.69 -15.39 -4.51
CA ASP A 126 14.46 -14.86 -3.93
C ASP A 126 14.05 -13.49 -4.53
N ASN A 127 14.87 -12.94 -5.43
CA ASN A 127 14.68 -11.65 -6.07
C ASN A 127 14.57 -10.47 -5.10
N VAL A 128 15.06 -10.63 -3.87
CA VAL A 128 15.03 -9.57 -2.86
C VAL A 128 16.19 -8.61 -3.11
N PRO A 129 15.94 -7.31 -3.31
CA PRO A 129 17.02 -6.38 -3.57
C PRO A 129 17.86 -6.14 -2.31
N PRO A 130 19.17 -5.88 -2.44
CA PRO A 130 20.09 -5.77 -1.29
C PRO A 130 19.80 -4.56 -0.38
N TRP A 131 19.04 -3.58 -0.87
CA TRP A 131 18.58 -2.44 -0.07
C TRP A 131 17.33 -2.76 0.76
N TRP A 132 16.66 -3.89 0.53
CA TRP A 132 15.51 -4.28 1.34
C TRP A 132 15.96 -4.81 2.70
N PRO A 133 15.35 -4.36 3.80
CA PRO A 133 15.71 -4.87 5.12
C PRO A 133 15.32 -6.34 5.26
N GLY A 134 16.29 -7.22 5.55
CA GLY A 134 16.05 -8.66 5.64
C GLY A 134 15.14 -9.13 6.79
N TRP A 135 14.73 -8.24 7.70
CA TRP A 135 13.76 -8.52 8.75
C TRP A 135 12.31 -8.23 8.33
N LEU A 136 12.10 -7.62 7.16
CA LEU A 136 10.78 -7.38 6.58
C LEU A 136 10.43 -8.49 5.59
N PRO A 137 9.14 -8.84 5.45
CA PRO A 137 8.69 -9.81 4.46
C PRO A 137 8.98 -9.30 3.04
N ALA A 138 9.33 -10.23 2.16
CA ALA A 138 9.56 -10.08 0.73
C ALA A 138 9.08 -11.34 0.00
#